data_AF-A0A3D5K5S8-F1
#
_entry.id   AF-A0A3D5K5S8-F1
#
_cell.length_a   1.000
_cell.length_b   1.000
_cell.length_c   1.000
_cell.angle_alpha   90.00
_cell.angle_beta   90.00
_cell.angle_gamma   90.00
#
_symmetry.space_group_name_H-M   'P 1'
#
loop_
_entity.id
_entity.type
_entity.pdbx_description
1 polymer ?
#
loop_
_entity_poly.entity_id
_entity_poly.type
_entity_poly.pdbx_seq_one_letter_code
_entity_poly.pdbx_strand_id
1 'polypeptide(L)'
;MTGSPRTGLTSRLAFWRVRPADGSPGLAGTRVGTWDGPLAVVDSRATVQPLGDGDGNGWQVEWWIGADDRWYAPEVEAAVRQVRLGAAPVLETRMRVSGGDIVATTWAAQADGSAGPAVVVELANETPVPVAVAVTVQASAGGWIRRLSVDGRRLMADGAAAVVVDRDPGRFSLVDAGGDLWAEVTGGRAVEQAPDPVRCRIGAAAGALVVPLPHRTALRFAVPAGDLVDNPSAVLPAVERVVAAWASRLEMAATADVPEGFDAQRALVDLLLAEPSASVVVELARWGFGEEAAQRLQSGWPGSGADRLRAVAALWDLTRDPALFTRALVGVPLADGLDGIIRAGGDGSEARRAVGALAGLFESLGDHTAAADAASLGEMASPVEDAPLAVDAGPAAELRMLADRLVRRTTDGLDLLVDVPDAWLGQPVEVLGLATPVGRLGFAVRWHGERPAL
;
A
#
# COMPACT_ATOMS: atom_id res chain seq x y z
N MET A 1 13.49 61.07 -3.93
CA MET A 1 12.82 60.76 -2.64
C MET A 1 11.36 60.52 -3.00
N THR A 2 10.72 59.36 -2.89
CA THR A 2 10.81 58.13 -2.08
C THR A 2 10.03 57.07 -2.91
N GLY A 3 10.55 55.91 -3.29
CA GLY A 3 10.84 54.75 -2.44
C GLY A 3 9.81 53.63 -2.70
N SER A 4 9.99 52.82 -3.75
CA SER A 4 9.20 51.60 -4.01
C SER A 4 9.58 50.47 -3.04
N PRO A 5 8.63 49.63 -2.59
CA PRO A 5 8.94 48.49 -1.74
C PRO A 5 9.57 47.37 -2.59
N ARG A 6 10.75 46.93 -2.14
CA ARG A 6 11.46 45.75 -2.64
C ARG A 6 10.70 44.50 -2.21
N THR A 7 10.04 43.83 -3.15
CA THR A 7 9.65 42.42 -2.99
C THR A 7 10.90 41.56 -3.06
N GLY A 8 11.16 40.85 -1.96
CA GLY A 8 12.38 40.07 -1.73
C GLY A 8 12.50 38.86 -2.64
N LEU A 9 13.71 38.69 -3.19
CA LEU A 9 14.19 37.58 -4.03
C LEU A 9 14.31 36.23 -3.29
N THR A 10 13.78 36.07 -2.08
CA THR A 10 14.03 34.90 -1.22
C THR A 10 12.99 33.80 -1.30
N SER A 11 11.91 33.96 -2.07
CA SER A 11 10.87 32.93 -2.26
C SER A 11 11.09 32.03 -3.50
N ARG A 12 12.19 32.21 -4.24
CA ARG A 12 12.44 31.52 -5.53
C ARG A 12 13.46 30.37 -5.49
N LEU A 13 13.96 29.98 -4.31
CA LEU A 13 15.09 29.03 -4.18
C LEU A 13 14.84 27.84 -3.24
N ALA A 14 13.60 27.57 -2.83
CA ALA A 14 13.31 26.50 -1.88
C ALA A 14 13.13 25.09 -2.48
N PHE A 15 13.18 24.91 -3.81
CA PHE A 15 12.82 23.63 -4.45
C PHE A 15 14.00 22.75 -4.90
N TRP A 16 15.24 23.07 -4.52
CA TRP A 16 16.37 22.17 -4.75
C TRP A 16 17.18 21.97 -3.47
N ARG A 17 16.84 20.90 -2.74
CA ARG A 17 17.79 20.21 -1.87
C ARG A 17 17.89 18.77 -2.32
N VAL A 18 18.93 18.50 -3.11
CA VAL A 18 19.55 17.18 -3.17
C VAL A 18 20.07 16.88 -1.76
N ARG A 19 19.66 15.73 -1.20
CA ARG A 19 20.29 15.11 -0.03
C ARG A 19 21.00 13.82 -0.47
N PRO A 20 22.07 13.43 0.25
CA PRO A 20 23.10 12.52 -0.23
C PRO A 20 22.59 11.08 -0.35
N ALA A 21 23.30 10.31 -1.19
CA ALA A 21 23.09 8.88 -1.37
C ALA A 21 23.24 8.13 -0.04
N ASP A 22 22.11 7.64 0.47
CA ASP A 22 21.95 6.53 1.39
C ASP A 22 20.45 6.18 1.37
N GLY A 23 20.10 4.95 0.96
CA GLY A 23 18.76 4.32 0.98
C GLY A 23 17.57 5.20 0.59
N SER A 24 16.92 4.92 -0.55
CA SER A 24 15.68 5.61 -0.97
C SER A 24 14.72 5.78 0.22
N PRO A 25 14.47 7.00 0.72
CA PRO A 25 13.51 7.20 1.78
C PRO A 25 12.15 6.78 1.24
N GLY A 26 11.52 5.79 1.89
CA GLY A 26 10.20 5.31 1.48
C GLY A 26 9.22 6.48 1.37
N LEU A 27 8.35 6.44 0.36
CA LEU A 27 7.30 7.44 0.18
C LEU A 27 6.46 7.50 1.47
N ALA A 28 6.40 8.67 2.10
CA ALA A 28 5.65 8.88 3.32
C ALA A 28 4.16 9.00 3.01
N GLY A 29 3.34 8.09 3.55
CA GLY A 29 1.89 8.11 3.35
C GLY A 29 1.24 6.76 3.62
N THR A 30 -0.05 6.66 3.31
CA THR A 30 -0.81 5.41 3.38
C THR A 30 -0.78 4.71 2.03
N ARG A 31 -0.44 3.42 2.01
CA ARG A 31 -0.55 2.62 0.79
C ARG A 31 -2.01 2.35 0.47
N VAL A 32 -2.37 2.51 -0.79
CA VAL A 32 -3.67 2.12 -1.33
C VAL A 32 -3.46 1.10 -2.44
N GLY A 33 -4.27 0.07 -2.47
CA GLY A 33 -4.13 -1.02 -3.42
C GLY A 33 -5.31 -1.96 -3.46
N THR A 34 -5.25 -2.92 -4.37
CA THR A 34 -6.18 -4.04 -4.43
C THR A 34 -5.60 -5.22 -3.66
N TRP A 35 -6.25 -6.38 -3.74
CA TRP A 35 -5.71 -7.61 -3.19
C TRP A 35 -4.36 -8.01 -3.81
N ASP A 36 -4.18 -7.71 -5.09
CA ASP A 36 -2.99 -8.12 -5.84
C ASP A 36 -1.74 -7.33 -5.44
N GLY A 37 -1.92 -6.23 -4.71
CA GLY A 37 -0.82 -5.46 -4.15
C GLY A 37 -1.09 -3.95 -4.10
N PRO A 38 -0.10 -3.20 -3.60
CA PRO A 38 -0.19 -1.74 -3.53
C PRO A 38 -0.10 -1.13 -4.93
N LEU A 39 -0.90 -0.10 -5.19
CA LEU A 39 -0.88 0.65 -6.46
C LEU A 39 -0.27 2.05 -6.29
N ALA A 40 -0.44 2.67 -5.13
CA ALA A 40 0.06 4.00 -4.86
C ALA A 40 0.31 4.22 -3.36
N VAL A 41 1.05 5.27 -3.06
CA VAL A 41 1.07 5.90 -1.74
C VAL A 41 0.29 7.20 -1.82
N VAL A 42 -0.59 7.41 -0.85
CA VAL A 42 -1.33 8.66 -0.67
C VAL A 42 -0.81 9.36 0.57
N ASP A 43 -0.28 10.57 0.39
CA ASP A 43 0.26 11.33 1.51
C ASP A 43 -0.85 12.02 2.34
N SER A 44 -0.45 12.68 3.42
CA SER A 44 -1.35 13.42 4.31
C SER A 44 -2.07 14.62 3.66
N ARG A 45 -1.67 14.98 2.43
CA ARG A 45 -2.22 16.06 1.61
C ARG A 45 -2.99 15.52 0.41
N ALA A 46 -3.32 14.22 0.41
CA ALA A 46 -4.08 13.56 -0.64
C ALA A 46 -3.42 13.57 -2.02
N THR A 47 -2.10 13.78 -2.08
CA THR A 47 -1.32 13.54 -3.30
C THR A 47 -1.25 12.04 -3.54
N VAL A 48 -1.64 11.60 -4.73
CA VAL A 48 -1.54 10.20 -5.15
C VAL A 48 -0.22 10.01 -5.88
N GLN A 49 0.65 9.15 -5.35
CA GLN A 49 1.93 8.81 -5.95
C GLN A 49 1.90 7.34 -6.38
N PRO A 50 1.66 7.04 -7.67
CA PRO A 50 1.69 5.67 -8.18
C PRO A 50 3.02 5.00 -7.86
N LEU A 51 2.92 3.74 -7.43
CA LEU A 51 4.07 2.86 -7.34
C LEU A 51 4.36 2.39 -8.76
N GLY A 52 5.48 2.82 -9.32
CA GLY A 52 5.92 2.39 -10.65
C GLY A 52 6.74 1.09 -10.60
N ASP A 53 6.99 0.52 -11.77
CA ASP A 53 7.73 -0.74 -11.94
C ASP A 53 9.26 -0.62 -11.74
N GLY A 54 9.75 0.51 -11.20
CA GLY A 54 11.16 0.75 -10.91
C GLY A 54 11.97 1.50 -11.98
N ASP A 55 11.34 1.91 -13.09
CA ASP A 55 12.02 2.59 -14.21
C ASP A 55 12.34 4.09 -13.97
N GLY A 56 12.00 4.64 -12.81
CA GLY A 56 12.22 6.04 -12.45
C GLY A 56 11.28 7.07 -13.12
N ASN A 57 10.31 6.62 -13.93
CA ASN A 57 9.20 7.44 -14.45
C ASN A 57 8.16 7.74 -13.36
N GLY A 58 8.55 8.37 -12.26
CA GLY A 58 7.65 8.73 -11.17
C GLY A 58 6.87 10.02 -11.47
N TRP A 59 5.55 9.97 -11.33
CA TRP A 59 4.69 11.17 -11.27
C TRP A 59 3.83 11.14 -10.02
N GLN A 60 3.22 12.29 -9.73
CA GLN A 60 2.21 12.45 -8.71
C GLN A 60 0.98 13.11 -9.30
N VAL A 61 -0.18 12.80 -8.73
CA VAL A 61 -1.48 13.32 -9.12
C VAL A 61 -2.09 14.06 -7.94
N GLU A 62 -2.53 15.29 -8.18
CA GLU A 62 -3.17 16.14 -7.16
C GLU A 62 -4.49 16.70 -7.69
N TRP A 63 -5.20 17.40 -6.81
CA TRP A 63 -6.41 18.14 -7.15
C TRP A 63 -6.41 19.52 -6.51
N TRP A 64 -6.76 20.54 -7.29
CA TRP A 64 -6.88 21.93 -6.84
C TRP A 64 -8.31 22.42 -7.07
N ILE A 65 -8.78 23.34 -6.23
CA ILE A 65 -10.15 23.84 -6.25
C ILE A 65 -10.14 25.34 -6.53
N GLY A 66 -10.72 25.74 -7.66
CA GLY A 66 -11.03 27.13 -7.97
C GLY A 66 -12.43 27.46 -7.46
N ALA A 67 -12.51 28.22 -6.37
CA ALA A 67 -13.77 28.76 -5.86
C ALA A 67 -13.94 30.24 -6.28
N ASP A 68 -15.02 30.88 -5.84
CA ASP A 68 -15.35 32.26 -6.23
C ASP A 68 -14.28 33.30 -5.83
N ASP A 69 -13.49 33.03 -4.80
CA ASP A 69 -12.50 33.96 -4.26
C ASP A 69 -11.08 33.70 -4.76
N ARG A 70 -10.63 32.43 -4.74
CA ARG A 70 -9.29 32.03 -5.17
C ARG A 70 -9.21 30.53 -5.48
N TRP A 71 -8.01 30.12 -5.85
CA TRP A 71 -7.63 28.70 -5.91
C TRP A 71 -7.10 28.20 -4.57
N TYR A 72 -7.41 26.94 -4.28
CA TYR A 72 -7.03 26.18 -3.10
C TYR A 72 -6.34 24.89 -3.53
N ALA A 73 -5.35 24.43 -2.77
CA ALA A 73 -4.72 23.13 -2.97
C ALA A 73 -4.44 22.48 -1.61
N PRO A 74 -4.69 21.16 -1.45
CA PRO A 74 -4.39 20.46 -0.20
C PRO A 74 -2.95 20.66 0.29
N GLU A 75 -1.99 20.77 -0.63
CA GLU A 75 -0.57 20.99 -0.31
C GLU A 75 -0.29 22.36 0.33
N VAL A 76 -1.15 23.35 0.10
CA VAL A 76 -0.98 24.73 0.59
C VAL A 76 -1.88 25.03 1.78
N GLU A 77 -3.08 24.45 1.81
CA GLU A 77 -4.09 24.79 2.81
C GLU A 77 -3.77 24.21 4.19
N ALA A 78 -3.90 25.05 5.23
CA ALA A 78 -3.77 24.60 6.61
C ALA A 78 -4.99 23.79 7.09
N ALA A 79 -6.17 24.02 6.52
CA ALA A 79 -7.44 23.41 6.92
C ALA A 79 -7.74 22.13 6.12
N VAL A 80 -6.77 21.21 6.10
CA VAL A 80 -6.87 19.88 5.49
C VAL A 80 -6.89 18.84 6.60
N ARG A 81 -7.89 17.96 6.57
CA ARG A 81 -8.03 16.85 7.52
C ARG A 81 -8.22 15.55 6.75
N GLN A 82 -7.43 14.54 7.08
CA GLN A 82 -7.50 13.23 6.44
C GLN A 82 -7.72 12.16 7.50
N VAL A 83 -8.60 11.20 7.19
CA VAL A 83 -8.86 10.03 8.00
C VAL A 83 -8.95 8.79 7.11
N ARG A 84 -8.62 7.62 7.66
CA ARG A 84 -8.88 6.34 7.00
C ARG A 84 -10.21 5.77 7.49
N LEU A 85 -11.07 5.38 6.56
CA LEU A 85 -12.40 4.86 6.82
C LEU A 85 -12.32 3.36 7.19
N GLY A 86 -12.41 3.05 8.48
CA GLY A 86 -12.30 1.68 8.99
C GLY A 86 -10.94 1.04 8.71
N ALA A 87 -10.94 -0.28 8.50
CA ALA A 87 -9.74 -1.07 8.21
C ALA A 87 -9.34 -1.01 6.73
N ALA A 88 -10.29 -0.86 5.80
CA ALA A 88 -10.02 -0.80 4.36
C ALA A 88 -9.04 0.35 4.02
N PRO A 89 -8.21 0.24 2.97
CA PRO A 89 -7.25 1.26 2.56
C PRO A 89 -7.97 2.38 1.80
N VAL A 90 -8.94 3.01 2.46
CA VAL A 90 -9.79 4.08 1.93
C VAL A 90 -9.58 5.33 2.77
N LEU A 91 -9.19 6.41 2.13
CA LEU A 91 -8.91 7.68 2.78
C LEU A 91 -10.00 8.69 2.44
N GLU A 92 -10.46 9.42 3.44
CA GLU A 92 -11.31 10.59 3.25
C GLU A 92 -10.51 11.83 3.65
N THR A 93 -10.34 12.76 2.70
CA THR A 93 -9.66 14.04 2.91
C THR A 93 -10.67 15.16 2.73
N ARG A 94 -10.83 15.99 3.75
CA ARG A 94 -11.69 17.19 3.70
C ARG A 94 -10.84 18.44 3.70
N MET A 95 -11.02 19.30 2.71
CA MET A 95 -10.38 20.61 2.61
C MET A 95 -11.42 21.71 2.68
N ARG A 96 -11.23 22.66 3.59
CA ARG A 96 -12.09 23.84 3.71
C ARG A 96 -11.81 24.82 2.58
N VAL A 97 -12.86 25.23 1.87
CA VAL A 97 -12.83 26.29 0.86
C VAL A 97 -13.86 27.38 1.21
N SER A 98 -13.93 28.44 0.41
CA SER A 98 -15.00 29.43 0.51
C SER A 98 -16.38 28.75 0.46
N GLY A 99 -17.20 28.95 1.49
CA GLY A 99 -18.59 28.48 1.53
C GLY A 99 -18.81 27.02 1.97
N GLY A 100 -17.78 26.20 2.15
CA GLY A 100 -17.98 24.80 2.57
C GLY A 100 -16.73 23.94 2.48
N ASP A 101 -16.89 22.62 2.47
CA ASP A 101 -15.79 21.67 2.27
C ASP A 101 -15.84 21.07 0.85
N ILE A 102 -14.67 20.70 0.36
CA ILE A 102 -14.53 19.68 -0.67
C ILE A 102 -14.05 18.40 0.02
N VAL A 103 -14.74 17.30 -0.25
CA VAL A 103 -14.46 15.99 0.33
C VAL A 103 -13.93 15.07 -0.76
N ALA A 104 -12.68 14.63 -0.63
CA ALA A 104 -12.04 13.64 -1.49
C ALA A 104 -12.08 12.27 -0.82
N THR A 105 -12.70 11.28 -1.43
CA THR A 105 -12.58 9.88 -1.01
C THR A 105 -11.65 9.16 -1.98
N THR A 106 -10.57 8.57 -1.47
CA THR A 106 -9.51 7.92 -2.25
C THR A 106 -9.44 6.44 -1.90
N TRP A 107 -9.51 5.58 -2.91
CA TRP A 107 -9.41 4.12 -2.76
C TRP A 107 -8.77 3.48 -3.99
N ALA A 108 -8.44 2.19 -3.93
CA ALA A 108 -8.01 1.43 -5.10
C ALA A 108 -9.04 0.36 -5.45
N ALA A 109 -9.22 0.12 -6.75
CA ALA A 109 -10.16 -0.87 -7.25
C ALA A 109 -9.70 -1.48 -8.56
N GLN A 110 -10.17 -2.70 -8.83
CA GLN A 110 -10.08 -3.34 -10.13
C GLN A 110 -11.21 -2.80 -11.02
N ALA A 111 -10.89 -2.35 -12.24
CA ALA A 111 -11.90 -2.02 -13.22
C ALA A 111 -12.52 -3.30 -13.81
N ASP A 112 -13.80 -3.21 -14.18
CA ASP A 112 -14.47 -4.28 -14.93
C ASP A 112 -13.77 -4.50 -16.28
N GLY A 113 -13.62 -5.76 -16.68
CA GLY A 113 -12.97 -6.13 -17.94
C GLY A 113 -11.43 -6.05 -17.90
N SER A 114 -10.82 -5.56 -18.96
CA SER A 114 -9.36 -5.60 -19.17
C SER A 114 -8.64 -4.29 -18.83
N ALA A 115 -9.34 -3.30 -18.26
CA ALA A 115 -8.78 -1.98 -17.98
C ALA A 115 -7.81 -1.94 -16.78
N GLY A 116 -7.75 -3.04 -16.01
CA GLY A 116 -6.79 -3.19 -14.91
C GLY A 116 -7.17 -2.41 -13.64
N PRO A 117 -6.29 -2.43 -12.64
CA PRO A 117 -6.51 -1.72 -11.39
C PRO A 117 -6.17 -0.22 -11.50
N ALA A 118 -6.87 0.58 -10.69
CA ALA A 118 -6.62 2.02 -10.59
C ALA A 118 -6.86 2.52 -9.17
N VAL A 119 -6.17 3.61 -8.83
CA VAL A 119 -6.53 4.44 -7.67
C VAL A 119 -7.60 5.44 -8.10
N VAL A 120 -8.70 5.47 -7.39
CA VAL A 120 -9.84 6.34 -7.65
C VAL A 120 -9.87 7.44 -6.59
N VAL A 121 -10.12 8.66 -7.03
CA VAL A 121 -10.45 9.80 -6.17
C VAL A 121 -11.80 10.34 -6.58
N GLU A 122 -12.74 10.38 -5.63
CA GLU A 122 -14.05 10.98 -5.80
C GLU A 122 -14.15 12.26 -4.98
N LEU A 123 -14.35 13.39 -5.66
CA LEU A 123 -14.46 14.72 -5.08
C LEU A 123 -15.91 15.15 -5.01
N ALA A 124 -16.47 15.24 -3.80
CA ALA A 124 -17.79 15.78 -3.54
C ALA A 124 -17.72 17.28 -3.20
N ASN A 125 -18.57 18.08 -3.85
CA ASN A 125 -18.71 19.50 -3.57
C ASN A 125 -19.83 19.75 -2.54
N GLU A 126 -19.45 19.97 -1.28
CA GLU A 126 -20.38 20.31 -0.18
C GLU A 126 -20.57 21.83 -0.01
N THR A 127 -20.04 22.65 -0.91
CA THR A 127 -20.29 24.09 -0.94
C THR A 127 -21.65 24.39 -1.60
N PRO A 128 -22.25 25.57 -1.36
CA PRO A 128 -23.52 25.94 -1.99
C PRO A 128 -23.38 26.37 -3.46
N VAL A 129 -22.16 26.49 -4.00
CA VAL A 129 -21.89 27.01 -5.35
C VAL A 129 -21.05 26.03 -6.17
N PRO A 130 -21.12 26.07 -7.51
CA PRO A 130 -20.20 25.32 -8.36
C PRO A 130 -18.74 25.75 -8.13
N VAL A 131 -17.81 24.80 -8.24
CA VAL A 131 -16.37 25.06 -8.20
C VAL A 131 -15.70 24.51 -9.46
N ALA A 132 -14.51 24.99 -9.79
CA ALA A 132 -13.63 24.35 -10.76
C ALA A 132 -12.69 23.38 -10.04
N VAL A 133 -12.46 22.20 -10.62
CA VAL A 133 -11.46 21.23 -10.14
C VAL A 133 -10.37 21.13 -11.18
N ALA A 134 -9.12 21.41 -10.81
CA ALA A 134 -7.96 21.07 -11.63
C ALA A 134 -7.36 19.76 -11.13
N VAL A 135 -7.45 18.70 -11.92
CA VAL A 135 -6.76 17.43 -11.67
C VAL A 135 -5.41 17.50 -12.36
N THR A 136 -4.32 17.42 -11.59
CA THR A 136 -2.98 17.75 -12.06
C THR A 136 -2.07 16.53 -12.09
N VAL A 137 -1.11 16.54 -13.01
CA VAL A 137 -0.04 15.53 -13.13
C VAL A 137 1.28 16.27 -13.18
N GLN A 138 2.20 15.89 -12.30
CA GLN A 138 3.55 16.48 -12.19
C GLN A 138 4.57 15.38 -11.89
N ALA A 139 5.84 15.59 -12.22
CA ALA A 139 6.89 14.66 -11.81
C ALA A 139 6.96 14.58 -10.27
N SER A 140 7.05 13.37 -9.73
CA SER A 140 7.25 13.18 -8.29
C SER A 140 8.70 13.47 -7.90
N ALA A 141 8.99 13.53 -6.59
CA ALA A 141 10.36 13.75 -6.12
C ALA A 141 11.30 12.64 -6.63
N GLY A 142 12.29 13.02 -7.44
CA GLY A 142 13.23 12.08 -8.07
C GLY A 142 12.69 11.39 -9.34
N GLY A 143 11.41 11.58 -9.65
CA GLY A 143 10.79 11.13 -10.90
C GLY A 143 10.96 12.14 -12.03
N TRP A 144 10.43 11.78 -13.20
CA TRP A 144 10.41 12.65 -14.37
C TRP A 144 9.22 12.38 -15.27
N ILE A 145 8.79 13.42 -15.99
CA ILE A 145 7.86 13.37 -17.11
C ILE A 145 8.50 14.10 -18.30
N ARG A 146 8.86 13.37 -19.35
CA ARG A 146 9.51 13.95 -20.54
C ARG A 146 8.53 14.38 -21.62
N ARG A 147 7.38 13.74 -21.70
CA ARG A 147 6.30 14.07 -22.62
C ARG A 147 5.00 14.09 -21.86
N LEU A 148 4.23 15.15 -22.05
CA LEU A 148 2.88 15.25 -21.53
C LEU A 148 1.93 15.67 -22.64
N SER A 149 0.78 14.99 -22.76
CA SER A 149 -0.26 15.34 -23.72
C SER A 149 -1.64 15.12 -23.15
N VAL A 150 -2.63 15.80 -23.73
CA VAL A 150 -4.04 15.55 -23.45
C VAL A 150 -4.58 14.58 -24.49
N ASP A 151 -5.33 13.57 -24.04
CA ASP A 151 -6.15 12.73 -24.91
C ASP A 151 -7.58 12.67 -24.37
N GLY A 152 -8.42 13.60 -24.85
CA GLY A 152 -9.79 13.78 -24.37
C GLY A 152 -9.84 14.03 -22.86
N ARG A 153 -10.27 13.01 -22.11
CA ARG A 153 -10.41 13.02 -20.64
C ARG A 153 -9.16 12.57 -19.89
N ARG A 154 -8.04 12.41 -20.59
CA ARG A 154 -6.81 11.81 -20.07
C ARG A 154 -5.65 12.77 -20.15
N LEU A 155 -4.81 12.78 -19.11
CA LEU A 155 -3.42 13.25 -19.24
C LEU A 155 -2.52 12.04 -19.44
N MET A 156 -1.74 12.08 -20.51
CA MET A 156 -0.81 11.03 -20.87
C MET A 156 0.61 11.48 -20.53
N ALA A 157 1.26 10.81 -19.57
CA ALA A 157 2.65 11.03 -19.18
C ALA A 157 3.53 9.95 -19.81
N ASP A 158 4.50 10.37 -20.63
CA ASP A 158 5.44 9.47 -21.33
C ASP A 158 4.78 8.31 -22.10
N GLY A 159 3.54 8.52 -22.55
CA GLY A 159 2.75 7.55 -23.32
C GLY A 159 1.82 6.68 -22.47
N ALA A 160 1.91 6.73 -21.15
CA ALA A 160 0.99 6.06 -20.22
C ALA A 160 -0.12 7.02 -19.74
N ALA A 161 -1.31 6.49 -19.48
CA ALA A 161 -2.39 7.27 -18.89
C ALA A 161 -2.05 7.59 -17.43
N ALA A 162 -1.71 8.84 -17.14
CA ALA A 162 -1.39 9.26 -15.77
C ALA A 162 -2.64 9.53 -14.94
N VAL A 163 -3.68 10.10 -15.56
CA VAL A 163 -4.99 10.28 -14.93
C VAL A 163 -6.10 10.33 -15.97
N VAL A 164 -7.27 9.83 -15.61
CA VAL A 164 -8.51 9.83 -16.41
C VAL A 164 -9.63 10.45 -15.57
N VAL A 165 -10.31 11.48 -16.07
CA VAL A 165 -11.50 12.07 -15.40
C VAL A 165 -12.80 11.50 -15.97
N ASP A 166 -13.86 11.44 -15.16
CA ASP A 166 -15.15 10.85 -15.55
C ASP A 166 -16.04 11.77 -16.40
N ARG A 167 -15.62 13.02 -16.61
CA ARG A 167 -16.35 14.08 -17.33
C ARG A 167 -15.42 14.85 -18.25
N ASP A 168 -15.96 15.48 -19.28
CA ASP A 168 -15.16 16.25 -20.22
C ASP A 168 -14.55 17.48 -19.54
N PRO A 169 -13.21 17.67 -19.61
CA PRO A 169 -12.57 18.89 -19.13
C PRO A 169 -13.02 20.10 -19.97
N GLY A 170 -13.30 21.21 -19.29
CA GLY A 170 -13.63 22.47 -19.95
C GLY A 170 -12.41 23.31 -20.28
N ARG A 171 -11.30 23.13 -19.56
CA ARG A 171 -10.02 23.79 -19.83
C ARG A 171 -8.83 22.87 -19.57
N PHE A 172 -7.70 23.23 -20.16
CA PHE A 172 -6.47 22.44 -20.17
C PHE A 172 -5.27 23.35 -19.93
N SER A 173 -4.25 22.82 -19.27
CA SER A 173 -2.95 23.47 -19.18
C SER A 173 -1.85 22.42 -19.26
N LEU A 174 -0.82 22.66 -20.09
CA LEU A 174 0.40 21.88 -20.16
C LEU A 174 1.58 22.86 -20.08
N VAL A 175 2.59 22.54 -19.27
CA VAL A 175 3.83 23.31 -19.12
C VAL A 175 5.05 22.40 -19.23
N ASP A 176 6.16 22.96 -19.70
CA ASP A 176 7.48 22.36 -19.58
C ASP A 176 8.21 22.93 -18.34
N ALA A 177 9.50 22.63 -18.23
CA ALA A 177 10.36 23.13 -17.15
C ALA A 177 10.45 24.66 -17.02
N GLY A 178 10.12 25.41 -18.07
CA GLY A 178 10.11 26.87 -18.04
C GLY A 178 8.82 27.46 -17.48
N GLY A 179 7.76 26.66 -17.39
CA GLY A 179 6.45 27.07 -16.89
C GLY A 179 6.18 26.64 -15.45
N ASP A 180 5.29 27.35 -14.79
CA ASP A 180 4.77 27.02 -13.47
C ASP A 180 3.28 26.68 -13.62
N LEU A 181 2.94 25.39 -13.47
CA LEU A 181 1.57 24.91 -13.66
C LEU A 181 0.58 25.61 -12.70
N TRP A 182 1.00 25.84 -11.44
CA TRP A 182 0.17 26.53 -10.46
C TRP A 182 -0.12 27.96 -10.93
N ALA A 183 0.91 28.69 -11.35
CA ALA A 183 0.73 30.05 -11.86
C ALA A 183 -0.12 30.10 -13.14
N GLU A 184 -0.01 29.11 -14.03
CA GLU A 184 -0.82 29.02 -15.26
C GLU A 184 -2.31 28.82 -14.95
N VAL A 185 -2.64 27.83 -14.11
CA VAL A 185 -4.03 27.52 -13.77
C VAL A 185 -4.64 28.65 -12.93
N THR A 186 -3.96 29.07 -11.87
CA THR A 186 -4.49 30.10 -10.95
C THR A 186 -4.55 31.49 -11.58
N GLY A 187 -3.70 31.76 -12.57
CA GLY A 187 -3.73 32.98 -13.36
C GLY A 187 -4.76 32.97 -14.49
N GLY A 188 -5.58 31.92 -14.62
CA GLY A 188 -6.64 31.83 -15.63
C GLY A 188 -6.14 31.63 -17.06
N ARG A 189 -4.92 31.09 -17.23
CA ARG A 189 -4.31 30.87 -18.56
C ARG A 189 -4.61 29.48 -19.15
N ALA A 190 -5.37 28.65 -18.43
CA ALA A 190 -5.87 27.39 -18.98
C ALA A 190 -6.79 27.63 -20.19
N VAL A 191 -6.50 26.93 -21.28
CA VAL A 191 -7.14 27.10 -22.60
C VAL A 191 -8.31 26.14 -22.78
N GLU A 192 -9.25 26.49 -23.66
CA GLU A 192 -10.48 25.69 -23.90
C GLU A 192 -10.27 24.50 -24.85
N GLN A 193 -9.23 24.56 -25.69
CA GLN A 193 -8.85 23.47 -26.58
C GLN A 193 -7.64 22.75 -26.03
N ALA A 194 -7.57 21.43 -26.21
CA ALA A 194 -6.42 20.64 -25.83
C ALA A 194 -5.14 21.22 -26.48
N PRO A 195 -4.11 21.60 -25.68
CA PRO A 195 -2.86 22.12 -26.22
C PRO A 195 -2.08 21.05 -26.97
N ASP A 196 -1.14 21.49 -27.80
CA ASP A 196 -0.16 20.58 -28.40
C ASP A 196 0.67 19.86 -27.32
N PRO A 197 1.06 18.59 -27.55
CA PRO A 197 1.92 17.85 -26.63
C PRO A 197 3.19 18.60 -26.25
N VAL A 198 3.48 18.63 -24.95
CA VAL A 198 4.69 19.24 -24.41
C VAL A 198 5.81 18.20 -24.33
N ARG A 199 7.03 18.61 -24.68
CA ARG A 199 8.25 17.82 -24.49
C ARG A 199 9.23 18.57 -23.58
N CYS A 200 9.60 17.95 -22.47
CA CYS A 200 10.54 18.51 -21.50
C CYS A 200 11.78 17.61 -21.37
N ARG A 201 12.95 18.08 -21.83
CA ARG A 201 14.19 17.29 -21.80
C ARG A 201 14.63 16.90 -20.38
N ILE A 202 14.43 17.81 -19.42
CA ILE A 202 14.86 17.59 -18.03
C ILE A 202 13.82 16.82 -17.21
N GLY A 203 12.67 16.47 -17.80
CA GLY A 203 11.69 15.64 -17.11
C GLY A 203 10.72 16.37 -16.19
N ALA A 204 10.54 17.68 -16.35
CA ALA A 204 9.66 18.49 -15.50
C ALA A 204 8.38 18.94 -16.22
N ALA A 205 7.89 18.15 -17.19
CA ALA A 205 6.58 18.45 -17.79
C ALA A 205 5.48 18.27 -16.75
N ALA A 206 4.48 19.15 -16.78
CA ALA A 206 3.36 19.14 -15.85
C ALA A 206 2.08 19.62 -16.55
N GLY A 207 0.92 19.18 -16.07
CA GLY A 207 -0.35 19.53 -16.71
C GLY A 207 -1.56 19.37 -15.83
N ALA A 208 -2.67 19.94 -16.28
CA ALA A 208 -3.94 19.94 -15.57
C ALA A 208 -5.13 19.78 -16.54
N LEU A 209 -6.11 18.98 -16.13
CA LEU A 209 -7.46 18.98 -16.68
C LEU A 209 -8.36 19.75 -15.72
N VAL A 210 -9.03 20.79 -16.21
CA VAL A 210 -9.93 21.62 -15.40
C VAL A 210 -11.38 21.25 -15.71
N VAL A 211 -12.07 20.72 -14.72
CA VAL A 211 -13.44 20.20 -14.83
C VAL A 211 -14.38 21.01 -13.93
N PRO A 212 -15.54 21.47 -14.43
CA PRO A 212 -16.55 22.09 -13.56
C PRO A 212 -17.19 21.05 -12.64
N LEU A 213 -17.31 21.37 -11.36
CA LEU A 213 -17.96 20.54 -10.35
C LEU A 213 -19.15 21.30 -9.72
N PRO A 214 -20.39 21.03 -10.19
CA PRO A 214 -21.59 21.61 -9.59
C PRO A 214 -21.72 21.30 -8.10
N HIS A 215 -22.39 22.18 -7.37
CA HIS A 215 -22.73 21.97 -5.96
C HIS A 215 -23.52 20.66 -5.77
N ARG A 216 -23.26 19.95 -4.66
CA ARG A 216 -23.93 18.68 -4.33
C ARG A 216 -23.78 17.58 -5.38
N THR A 217 -22.75 17.65 -6.20
CA THR A 217 -22.37 16.58 -7.13
C THR A 217 -20.95 16.11 -6.83
N ALA A 218 -20.57 15.00 -7.45
CA ALA A 218 -19.22 14.46 -7.37
C ALA A 218 -18.53 14.45 -8.74
N LEU A 219 -17.20 14.56 -8.72
CA LEU A 219 -16.31 14.29 -9.84
C LEU A 219 -15.46 13.08 -9.47
N ARG A 220 -15.31 12.12 -10.37
CA ARG A 220 -14.38 11.01 -10.18
C ARG A 220 -13.21 11.11 -11.15
N PHE A 221 -12.01 10.89 -10.65
CA PHE A 221 -10.87 10.61 -11.50
C PHE A 221 -10.11 9.37 -11.05
N ALA A 222 -9.44 8.72 -11.98
CA ALA A 222 -8.68 7.51 -11.75
C ALA A 222 -7.23 7.68 -12.20
N VAL A 223 -6.31 7.16 -11.39
CA VAL A 223 -4.88 7.05 -11.64
C VAL A 223 -4.60 5.57 -11.90
N PRO A 224 -4.54 5.15 -13.18
CA PRO A 224 -4.50 3.74 -13.51
C PRO A 224 -3.08 3.17 -13.40
N ALA A 225 -2.98 1.87 -13.09
CA ALA A 225 -1.73 1.12 -13.21
C ALA A 225 -1.47 0.60 -14.64
N GLY A 226 -2.47 0.73 -15.53
CA GLY A 226 -2.39 0.36 -16.95
C GLY A 226 -3.00 1.43 -17.85
N ASP A 227 -3.35 1.05 -19.09
CA ASP A 227 -4.01 1.97 -20.03
C ASP A 227 -5.54 1.95 -19.86
N LEU A 228 -6.02 2.76 -18.90
CA LEU A 228 -7.45 3.00 -18.75
C LEU A 228 -7.95 3.97 -19.82
N VAL A 229 -8.83 3.49 -20.69
CA VAL A 229 -9.49 4.28 -21.75
C VAL A 229 -10.93 4.63 -21.37
N ASP A 230 -11.61 3.73 -20.67
CA ASP A 230 -13.01 3.85 -20.33
C ASP A 230 -13.28 4.93 -19.27
N ASN A 231 -14.55 5.34 -19.15
CA ASN A 231 -14.96 6.26 -18.10
C ASN A 231 -14.81 5.60 -16.73
N PRO A 232 -14.01 6.16 -15.78
CA PRO A 232 -13.82 5.55 -14.47
C PRO A 232 -15.11 5.42 -13.66
N SER A 233 -16.10 6.29 -13.86
CA SER A 233 -17.42 6.16 -13.20
C SER A 233 -18.28 5.02 -13.77
N ALA A 234 -17.93 4.49 -14.94
CA ALA A 234 -18.65 3.37 -15.56
C ALA A 234 -18.02 2.01 -15.24
N VAL A 235 -16.68 1.94 -15.13
CA VAL A 235 -15.95 0.66 -15.01
C VAL A 235 -15.36 0.39 -13.63
N LEU A 236 -15.19 1.42 -12.78
CA LEU A 236 -14.66 1.21 -11.43
C LEU A 236 -15.79 1.23 -10.39
N PRO A 237 -15.77 0.31 -9.41
CA PRO A 237 -16.82 0.21 -8.41
C PRO A 237 -16.84 1.42 -7.46
N ALA A 238 -18.00 1.67 -6.87
CA ALA A 238 -18.15 2.63 -5.78
C ALA A 238 -17.41 2.16 -4.51
N VAL A 239 -17.08 3.10 -3.63
CA VAL A 239 -16.27 2.86 -2.43
C VAL A 239 -16.90 1.84 -1.48
N GLU A 240 -18.24 1.81 -1.36
CA GLU A 240 -18.94 0.90 -0.46
C GLU A 240 -18.70 -0.56 -0.85
N ARG A 241 -18.62 -0.84 -2.15
CA ARG A 241 -18.32 -2.18 -2.66
C ARG A 241 -16.90 -2.60 -2.32
N VAL A 242 -15.95 -1.67 -2.39
CA VAL A 242 -14.54 -1.91 -2.06
C VAL A 242 -14.40 -2.16 -0.56
N VAL A 243 -15.03 -1.35 0.29
CA VAL A 243 -15.06 -1.57 1.75
C VAL A 243 -15.65 -2.94 2.09
N ALA A 244 -16.77 -3.32 1.47
CA ALA A 244 -17.39 -4.62 1.68
C ALA A 244 -16.51 -5.79 1.22
N ALA A 245 -15.81 -5.64 0.10
CA ALA A 245 -14.88 -6.66 -0.41
C ALA A 245 -13.69 -6.86 0.54
N TRP A 246 -13.11 -5.78 1.05
CA TRP A 246 -12.06 -5.85 2.08
C TRP A 246 -12.56 -6.51 3.37
N ALA A 247 -13.76 -6.14 3.85
CA ALA A 247 -14.35 -6.76 5.03
C ALA A 247 -14.55 -8.28 4.86
N SER A 248 -15.13 -8.70 3.73
CA SER A 248 -15.31 -10.13 3.42
C SER A 248 -13.98 -10.88 3.33
N ARG A 249 -12.93 -10.25 2.78
CA ARG A 249 -11.61 -10.88 2.70
C ARG A 249 -10.98 -11.10 4.08
N LEU A 250 -11.19 -10.17 5.00
CA LEU A 250 -10.70 -10.25 6.38
C LEU A 250 -11.45 -11.29 7.23
N GLU A 251 -12.61 -11.80 6.80
CA GLU A 251 -13.31 -12.89 7.52
C GLU A 251 -12.50 -14.19 7.59
N MET A 252 -11.57 -14.41 6.65
CA MET A 252 -10.66 -15.55 6.65
C MET A 252 -9.44 -15.35 7.55
N ALA A 253 -9.20 -14.12 8.00
CA ALA A 253 -8.03 -13.80 8.81
C ALA A 253 -8.18 -14.31 10.24
N ALA A 254 -7.04 -14.51 10.89
CA ALA A 254 -7.02 -14.56 12.34
C ALA A 254 -7.48 -13.21 12.89
N THR A 255 -8.23 -13.23 13.99
CA THR A 255 -8.69 -12.02 14.67
C THR A 255 -8.10 -11.95 16.07
N ALA A 256 -7.83 -10.73 16.50
CA ALA A 256 -7.40 -10.41 17.85
C ALA A 256 -8.14 -9.14 18.28
N ASP A 257 -9.16 -9.31 19.11
CA ASP A 257 -9.83 -8.23 19.81
C ASP A 257 -9.10 -8.04 21.15
N VAL A 258 -8.31 -6.97 21.22
CA VAL A 258 -7.50 -6.64 22.40
C VAL A 258 -7.87 -5.25 22.91
N PRO A 259 -7.78 -5.01 24.22
CA PRO A 259 -7.98 -3.68 24.78
C PRO A 259 -6.92 -2.69 24.28
N GLU A 260 -7.27 -1.42 24.20
CA GLU A 260 -6.49 -0.33 23.59
C GLU A 260 -6.37 -0.37 22.05
N GLY A 261 -6.19 0.81 21.46
CA GLY A 261 -6.43 1.14 20.05
C GLY A 261 -5.49 0.54 19.00
N PHE A 262 -4.95 -0.68 19.21
CA PHE A 262 -4.32 -1.43 18.14
C PHE A 262 -5.41 -2.07 17.25
N ASP A 263 -5.55 -1.55 16.04
CA ASP A 263 -6.47 -2.08 15.05
C ASP A 263 -5.77 -3.17 14.22
N ALA A 264 -5.88 -4.42 14.68
CA ALA A 264 -5.28 -5.58 14.01
C ALA A 264 -5.79 -5.73 12.57
N GLN A 265 -7.06 -5.41 12.29
CA GLN A 265 -7.61 -5.48 10.93
C GLN A 265 -6.94 -4.45 10.02
N ARG A 266 -6.74 -3.22 10.50
CA ARG A 266 -6.00 -2.19 9.77
C ARG A 266 -4.55 -2.62 9.51
N ALA A 267 -3.86 -3.13 10.53
CA ALA A 267 -2.48 -3.61 10.40
C ALA A 267 -2.38 -4.79 9.40
N LEU A 268 -3.38 -5.66 9.34
CA LEU A 268 -3.45 -6.74 8.34
C LEU A 268 -3.62 -6.20 6.92
N VAL A 269 -4.49 -5.22 6.71
CA VAL A 269 -4.58 -4.56 5.39
C VAL A 269 -3.26 -3.92 5.01
N ASP A 270 -2.56 -3.30 5.96
CA ASP A 270 -1.25 -2.69 5.71
C ASP A 270 -0.18 -3.75 5.41
N LEU A 271 -0.24 -4.91 6.06
CA LEU A 271 0.61 -6.06 5.78
C LEU A 271 0.41 -6.58 4.35
N LEU A 272 -0.85 -6.68 3.92
CA LEU A 272 -1.21 -7.11 2.56
C LEU A 272 -0.72 -6.12 1.49
N LEU A 273 -0.65 -4.83 1.82
CA LEU A 273 -0.11 -3.79 0.94
C LEU A 273 1.40 -3.53 1.15
N ALA A 274 2.05 -4.22 2.08
CA ALA A 274 3.46 -4.05 2.38
C ALA A 274 4.34 -4.57 1.24
N GLU A 275 5.57 -4.06 1.14
CA GLU A 275 6.59 -4.60 0.26
C GLU A 275 6.90 -6.04 0.65
N PRO A 276 7.12 -6.95 -0.31
CA PRO A 276 7.41 -8.33 0.03
C PRO A 276 8.72 -8.44 0.82
N SER A 277 8.66 -9.12 1.96
CA SER A 277 9.81 -9.47 2.78
C SER A 277 9.57 -10.81 3.47
N ALA A 278 10.62 -11.38 4.07
CA ALA A 278 10.48 -12.62 4.82
C ALA A 278 9.47 -12.48 5.98
N SER A 279 9.53 -11.37 6.72
CA SER A 279 8.58 -11.13 7.81
C SER A 279 7.16 -10.92 7.32
N VAL A 280 6.96 -10.28 6.17
CA VAL A 280 5.63 -10.15 5.57
C VAL A 280 5.06 -11.55 5.27
N VAL A 281 5.85 -12.44 4.68
CA VAL A 281 5.43 -13.83 4.42
C VAL A 281 5.07 -14.57 5.71
N VAL A 282 5.91 -14.47 6.75
CA VAL A 282 5.65 -15.14 8.03
C VAL A 282 4.37 -14.64 8.68
N GLU A 283 4.17 -13.33 8.74
CA GLU A 283 2.97 -12.78 9.38
C GLU A 283 1.71 -12.99 8.53
N LEU A 284 1.80 -12.96 7.19
CA LEU A 284 0.67 -13.34 6.34
C LEU A 284 0.22 -14.77 6.66
N ALA A 285 1.16 -15.72 6.74
CA ALA A 285 0.87 -17.10 7.11
C ALA A 285 0.25 -17.19 8.52
N ARG A 286 0.86 -16.49 9.50
CA ARG A 286 0.39 -16.49 10.89
C ARG A 286 -1.04 -16.01 11.03
N TRP A 287 -1.41 -14.98 10.28
CA TRP A 287 -2.71 -14.34 10.35
C TRP A 287 -3.72 -14.87 9.33
N GLY A 288 -3.46 -16.02 8.72
CA GLY A 288 -4.44 -16.77 7.91
C GLY A 288 -4.38 -16.54 6.40
N PHE A 289 -3.42 -15.76 5.91
CA PHE A 289 -3.17 -15.45 4.49
C PHE A 289 -2.05 -16.31 3.89
N GLY A 290 -2.20 -17.64 4.01
CA GLY A 290 -1.20 -18.60 3.53
C GLY A 290 -1.02 -18.58 2.01
N GLU A 291 -2.08 -18.35 1.24
CA GLU A 291 -2.03 -18.26 -0.22
C GLU A 291 -1.22 -17.04 -0.67
N GLU A 292 -1.41 -15.90 -0.01
CA GLU A 292 -0.68 -14.67 -0.29
C GLU A 292 0.78 -14.78 0.12
N ALA A 293 1.04 -15.40 1.26
CA ALA A 293 2.39 -15.71 1.70
C ALA A 293 3.14 -16.55 0.64
N ALA A 294 2.48 -17.57 0.08
CA ALA A 294 3.03 -18.39 -1.01
C ALA A 294 3.23 -17.59 -2.30
N GLN A 295 2.29 -16.73 -2.69
CA GLN A 295 2.41 -15.87 -3.86
C GLN A 295 3.60 -14.90 -3.74
N ARG A 296 3.84 -14.32 -2.55
CA ARG A 296 5.00 -13.44 -2.30
C ARG A 296 6.33 -14.19 -2.42
N LEU A 297 6.39 -15.42 -1.93
CA LEU A 297 7.57 -16.28 -2.10
C LEU A 297 7.87 -16.57 -3.57
N GLN A 298 6.83 -16.79 -4.36
CA GLN A 298 6.94 -17.07 -5.79
C GLN A 298 7.41 -15.84 -6.59
N SER A 299 6.81 -14.67 -6.36
CA SER A 299 7.25 -13.42 -7.00
C SER A 299 8.66 -13.02 -6.56
N GLY A 300 9.01 -13.39 -5.32
CA GLY A 300 10.29 -13.09 -4.71
C GLY A 300 10.47 -11.59 -4.43
N TRP A 301 11.59 -11.27 -3.79
CA TRP A 301 12.03 -9.91 -3.54
C TRP A 301 13.56 -9.82 -3.58
N PRO A 302 14.13 -8.62 -3.79
CA PRO A 302 15.55 -8.38 -3.61
C PRO A 302 15.97 -8.64 -2.16
N GLY A 303 16.98 -9.47 -1.92
CA GLY A 303 17.44 -9.76 -0.56
C GLY A 303 18.18 -11.08 -0.41
N SER A 304 18.46 -11.47 0.84
CA SER A 304 19.15 -12.70 1.21
C SER A 304 18.31 -13.93 0.86
N GLY A 305 18.89 -14.88 0.12
CA GLY A 305 18.26 -16.18 -0.11
C GLY A 305 17.99 -16.94 1.19
N ALA A 306 18.78 -16.70 2.25
CA ALA A 306 18.57 -17.31 3.56
C ALA A 306 17.28 -16.82 4.22
N ASP A 307 16.93 -15.54 4.07
CA ASP A 307 15.68 -14.98 4.61
C ASP A 307 14.47 -15.57 3.89
N ARG A 308 14.57 -15.74 2.56
CA ARG A 308 13.53 -16.44 1.77
C ARG A 308 13.36 -17.87 2.23
N LEU A 309 14.45 -18.60 2.43
CA LEU A 309 14.40 -19.99 2.91
C LEU A 309 13.78 -20.09 4.31
N ARG A 310 14.10 -19.18 5.23
CA ARG A 310 13.46 -19.10 6.55
C ARG A 310 11.97 -18.79 6.46
N ALA A 311 11.56 -17.92 5.55
CA ALA A 311 10.15 -17.62 5.31
C ALA A 311 9.37 -18.82 4.76
N VAL A 312 9.97 -19.60 3.84
CA VAL A 312 9.39 -20.88 3.36
C VAL A 312 9.20 -21.87 4.51
N ALA A 313 10.23 -22.05 5.35
CA ALA A 313 10.18 -22.95 6.49
C ALA A 313 9.08 -22.54 7.49
N ALA A 314 8.97 -21.24 7.78
CA ALA A 314 7.94 -20.71 8.66
C ALA A 314 6.52 -20.83 8.06
N LEU A 315 6.36 -20.60 6.75
CA LEU A 315 5.08 -20.83 6.06
C LEU A 315 4.63 -22.29 6.24
N TRP A 316 5.54 -23.25 6.04
CA TRP A 316 5.25 -24.66 6.24
C TRP A 316 4.90 -24.96 7.71
N ASP A 317 5.71 -24.48 8.65
CA ASP A 317 5.52 -24.75 10.08
C ASP A 317 4.16 -24.24 10.59
N LEU A 318 3.74 -23.05 10.14
CA LEU A 318 2.50 -22.40 10.55
C LEU A 318 1.25 -22.99 9.87
N THR A 319 1.35 -23.39 8.60
CA THR A 319 0.17 -23.78 7.81
C THR A 319 -0.02 -25.28 7.70
N ARG A 320 1.08 -26.05 7.65
CA ARG A 320 1.11 -27.50 7.39
C ARG A 320 0.28 -27.91 6.16
N ASP A 321 0.18 -27.01 5.18
CA ASP A 321 -0.60 -27.21 3.97
C ASP A 321 0.32 -27.39 2.74
N PRO A 322 0.51 -28.63 2.25
CA PRO A 322 1.34 -28.88 1.06
C PRO A 322 0.75 -28.29 -0.23
N ALA A 323 -0.54 -27.94 -0.25
CA ALA A 323 -1.16 -27.30 -1.41
C ALA A 323 -0.56 -25.92 -1.68
N LEU A 324 -0.11 -25.19 -0.67
CA LEU A 324 0.52 -23.87 -0.83
C LEU A 324 1.86 -23.96 -1.59
N PHE A 325 2.51 -25.12 -1.55
CA PHE A 325 3.78 -25.40 -2.22
C PHE A 325 3.60 -26.08 -3.59
N THR A 326 2.36 -26.30 -4.03
CA THR A 326 2.05 -26.95 -5.31
C THR A 326 1.07 -26.16 -6.18
N ARG A 327 0.10 -25.48 -5.56
CA ARG A 327 -1.05 -24.81 -6.21
C ARG A 327 -0.82 -23.35 -6.58
N ALA A 328 0.17 -22.67 -5.98
CA ALA A 328 0.42 -21.23 -6.19
C ALA A 328 0.70 -20.83 -7.65
N LEU A 329 0.79 -21.77 -8.58
CA LEU A 329 1.27 -21.53 -9.94
C LEU A 329 0.41 -22.22 -10.99
N VAL A 330 -0.46 -21.44 -11.64
CA VAL A 330 -0.63 -21.60 -13.08
C VAL A 330 0.70 -21.16 -13.72
N GLY A 331 1.68 -22.07 -13.84
CA GLY A 331 2.90 -21.80 -14.60
C GLY A 331 4.12 -22.69 -14.34
N VAL A 332 4.50 -22.94 -13.08
CA VAL A 332 5.68 -23.76 -12.68
C VAL A 332 5.45 -24.28 -11.25
N PRO A 333 5.63 -25.56 -10.87
CA PRO A 333 5.48 -25.98 -9.47
C PRO A 333 6.44 -25.21 -8.53
N LEU A 334 6.01 -24.83 -7.32
CA LEU A 334 6.94 -24.24 -6.34
C LEU A 334 8.08 -25.22 -6.03
N ALA A 335 7.94 -26.54 -6.25
CA ALA A 335 9.05 -27.49 -6.12
C ALA A 335 10.29 -27.09 -6.95
N ASP A 336 10.12 -26.62 -8.19
CA ASP A 336 11.23 -26.13 -9.03
C ASP A 336 11.79 -24.79 -8.50
N GLY A 337 10.93 -23.97 -7.90
CA GLY A 337 11.31 -22.71 -7.23
C GLY A 337 11.95 -22.91 -5.85
N LEU A 338 11.54 -23.93 -5.11
CA LEU A 338 11.95 -24.28 -3.75
C LEU A 338 13.40 -24.74 -3.76
N ASP A 339 13.76 -25.57 -4.75
CA ASP A 339 15.13 -25.90 -5.09
C ASP A 339 16.00 -24.64 -5.28
N GLY A 340 15.49 -23.65 -6.01
CA GLY A 340 16.15 -22.36 -6.20
C GLY A 340 16.32 -21.58 -4.89
N ILE A 341 15.29 -21.57 -4.04
CA ILE A 341 15.33 -20.91 -2.73
C ILE A 341 16.31 -21.61 -1.78
N ILE A 342 16.29 -22.94 -1.72
CA ILE A 342 17.22 -23.75 -0.90
C ILE A 342 18.66 -23.48 -1.34
N ARG A 343 18.95 -23.52 -2.64
CA ARG A 343 20.29 -23.21 -3.16
C ARG A 343 20.72 -21.78 -2.84
N ALA A 344 19.81 -20.81 -2.99
CA ALA A 344 20.09 -19.41 -2.67
C ALA A 344 20.27 -19.16 -1.16
N GLY A 345 19.74 -20.05 -0.30
CA GLY A 345 19.86 -19.98 1.15
C GLY A 345 21.26 -20.26 1.69
N GLY A 346 22.11 -20.92 0.91
CA GLY A 346 23.46 -21.32 1.32
C GLY A 346 23.46 -22.52 2.27
N ASP A 347 24.60 -22.76 2.92
CA ASP A 347 24.88 -23.97 3.69
C ASP A 347 25.17 -23.70 5.18
N GLY A 348 24.89 -22.48 5.65
CA GLY A 348 25.05 -22.08 7.05
C GLY A 348 24.09 -22.82 8.01
N SER A 349 24.34 -22.69 9.32
CA SER A 349 23.55 -23.39 10.34
C SER A 349 22.05 -23.02 10.29
N GLU A 350 21.71 -21.76 10.03
CA GLU A 350 20.32 -21.30 9.90
C GLU A 350 19.64 -21.90 8.66
N ALA A 351 20.35 -21.96 7.53
CA ALA A 351 19.85 -22.58 6.31
C ALA A 351 19.57 -24.08 6.51
N ARG A 352 20.47 -24.81 7.18
CA ARG A 352 20.27 -26.24 7.50
C ARG A 352 19.08 -26.47 8.40
N ARG A 353 18.86 -25.60 9.40
CA ARG A 353 17.69 -25.68 10.28
C ARG A 353 16.39 -25.42 9.52
N ALA A 354 16.37 -24.41 8.66
CA ALA A 354 15.22 -24.12 7.81
C ALA A 354 14.92 -25.29 6.85
N VAL A 355 15.94 -25.88 6.24
CA VAL A 355 15.79 -27.11 5.43
C VAL A 355 15.24 -28.26 6.29
N GLY A 356 15.77 -28.47 7.49
CA GLY A 356 15.26 -29.49 8.41
C GLY A 356 13.80 -29.32 8.77
N ALA A 357 13.32 -28.08 8.96
CA ALA A 357 11.91 -27.81 9.18
C ALA A 357 11.01 -28.24 8.00
N LEU A 358 11.55 -28.29 6.78
CA LEU A 358 10.85 -28.73 5.57
C LEU A 358 10.81 -30.26 5.40
N ALA A 359 11.44 -31.05 6.28
CA ALA A 359 11.40 -32.52 6.17
C ALA A 359 9.95 -33.06 6.12
N GLY A 360 9.06 -32.52 6.96
CA GLY A 360 7.65 -32.89 6.93
C GLY A 360 6.91 -32.47 5.65
N LEU A 361 7.36 -31.41 4.98
CA LEU A 361 6.80 -30.99 3.69
C LEU A 361 7.15 -32.03 2.63
N PHE A 362 8.43 -32.39 2.50
CA PHE A 362 8.88 -33.40 1.55
C PHE A 362 8.17 -34.74 1.77
N GLU A 363 8.01 -35.16 3.03
CA GLU A 363 7.25 -36.34 3.39
C GLU A 363 5.80 -36.26 2.90
N SER A 364 5.13 -35.12 3.12
CA SER A 364 3.74 -34.91 2.67
C SER A 364 3.58 -34.86 1.15
N LEU A 365 4.64 -34.49 0.43
CA LEU A 365 4.71 -34.50 -1.03
C LEU A 365 5.12 -35.87 -1.60
N GLY A 366 5.49 -36.84 -0.75
CA GLY A 366 5.90 -38.19 -1.14
C GLY A 366 7.39 -38.32 -1.50
N ASP A 367 8.22 -37.31 -1.24
CA ASP A 367 9.67 -37.36 -1.44
C ASP A 367 10.39 -37.77 -0.15
N HIS A 368 10.35 -39.07 0.14
CA HIS A 368 10.94 -39.64 1.36
C HIS A 368 12.46 -39.48 1.43
N THR A 369 13.15 -39.42 0.29
CA THR A 369 14.61 -39.23 0.26
C THR A 369 14.94 -37.80 0.67
N ALA A 370 14.29 -36.81 0.05
CA ALA A 370 14.47 -35.41 0.43
C ALA A 370 14.07 -35.16 1.89
N ALA A 371 13.02 -35.83 2.38
CA ALA A 371 12.60 -35.75 3.78
C ALA A 371 13.71 -36.23 4.74
N ALA A 372 14.32 -37.39 4.48
CA ALA A 372 15.39 -37.94 5.30
C ALA A 372 16.66 -37.09 5.27
N ASP A 373 17.03 -36.58 4.08
CA ASP A 373 18.18 -35.70 3.91
C ASP A 373 17.97 -34.36 4.64
N ALA A 374 16.78 -33.77 4.52
CA ALA A 374 16.41 -32.55 5.21
C ALA A 374 16.46 -32.73 6.74
N ALA A 375 15.86 -33.81 7.27
CA ALA A 375 15.90 -34.11 8.70
C ALA A 375 17.33 -34.23 9.22
N SER A 376 18.20 -34.94 8.48
CA SER A 376 19.61 -35.09 8.82
C SER A 376 20.35 -33.75 8.85
N LEU A 377 20.08 -32.85 7.90
CA LEU A 377 20.66 -31.50 7.89
C LEU A 377 20.21 -30.67 9.11
N GLY A 378 18.95 -30.80 9.51
CA GLY A 378 18.40 -30.15 10.70
C GLY A 378 19.10 -30.60 11.99
N GLU A 379 19.38 -31.90 12.14
CA GLU A 379 20.12 -32.44 13.28
C GLU A 379 21.58 -31.95 13.35
N MET A 380 22.19 -31.68 12.20
CA MET A 380 23.55 -31.13 12.11
C MET A 380 23.62 -29.62 12.37
N ALA A 381 22.48 -28.93 12.48
CA ALA A 381 22.46 -27.50 12.77
C ALA A 381 22.80 -27.24 14.26
N SER A 382 23.53 -26.16 14.53
CA SER A 382 23.78 -25.70 15.90
C SER A 382 22.45 -25.47 16.63
N PRO A 383 22.33 -25.70 17.95
CA PRO A 383 21.10 -25.42 18.69
C PRO A 383 20.88 -23.93 19.00
N VAL A 384 21.79 -23.04 18.59
CA VAL A 384 21.69 -21.58 18.81
C VAL A 384 20.42 -21.02 18.17
N GLU A 385 19.68 -20.21 18.91
CA GLU A 385 18.46 -19.54 18.44
C GLU A 385 18.71 -18.80 17.11
N ASP A 386 17.76 -18.90 16.17
CA ASP A 386 17.86 -18.17 14.90
C ASP A 386 18.08 -16.69 15.18
N ALA A 387 19.01 -16.05 14.46
CA ALA A 387 19.03 -14.60 14.46
C ALA A 387 17.62 -14.13 14.02
N PRO A 388 17.04 -13.11 14.65
CA PRO A 388 15.74 -12.62 14.19
C PRO A 388 15.83 -12.31 12.70
N LEU A 389 14.74 -12.54 11.96
CA LEU A 389 14.59 -11.91 10.64
C LEU A 389 14.93 -10.43 10.81
N ALA A 390 15.67 -9.85 9.86
CA ALA A 390 16.16 -8.47 9.96
C ALA A 390 15.09 -7.55 10.56
N VAL A 391 15.48 -6.67 11.50
CA VAL A 391 14.54 -5.86 12.29
C VAL A 391 13.61 -5.10 11.35
N ASP A 392 12.42 -5.64 11.15
CA ASP A 392 11.42 -5.04 10.31
C ASP A 392 10.71 -3.95 11.10
N ALA A 393 10.47 -2.82 10.46
CA ALA A 393 9.53 -1.81 10.92
C ALA A 393 8.22 -1.96 10.14
N GLY A 394 7.13 -1.40 10.64
CA GLY A 394 5.83 -1.39 9.96
C GLY A 394 4.95 -2.60 10.29
N PRO A 395 4.00 -2.96 9.41
CA PRO A 395 2.85 -3.79 9.79
C PRO A 395 3.22 -5.22 10.19
N ALA A 396 4.26 -5.82 9.60
CA ALA A 396 4.72 -7.14 10.01
C ALA A 396 5.29 -7.14 11.43
N ALA A 397 6.03 -6.09 11.79
CA ALA A 397 6.58 -5.96 13.14
C ALA A 397 5.49 -5.74 14.18
N GLU A 398 4.53 -4.87 13.87
CA GLU A 398 3.37 -4.59 14.71
C GLU A 398 2.53 -5.84 14.99
N LEU A 399 2.20 -6.60 13.95
CA LEU A 399 1.43 -7.84 14.07
C LEU A 399 2.21 -8.95 14.77
N ARG A 400 3.52 -9.05 14.55
CA ARG A 400 4.39 -9.96 15.30
C ARG A 400 4.42 -9.61 16.78
N MET A 401 4.62 -8.34 17.12
CA MET A 401 4.63 -7.89 18.51
C MET A 401 3.30 -8.19 19.20
N LEU A 402 2.17 -8.00 18.50
CA LEU A 402 0.88 -8.42 19.02
C LEU A 402 0.83 -9.95 19.21
N ALA A 403 1.21 -10.73 18.21
CA ALA A 403 1.18 -12.18 18.29
C ALA A 403 2.05 -12.73 19.44
N ASP A 404 3.26 -12.18 19.63
CA ASP A 404 4.21 -12.59 20.69
C ASP A 404 3.72 -12.27 22.10
N ARG A 405 2.84 -11.26 22.25
CA ARG A 405 2.12 -10.98 23.50
C ARG A 405 0.97 -11.96 23.73
N LEU A 406 0.28 -12.36 22.66
CA LEU A 406 -0.88 -13.25 22.74
C LEU A 406 -0.49 -14.71 22.92
N VAL A 407 0.59 -15.15 22.29
CA VAL A 407 1.03 -16.54 22.33
C VAL A 407 2.54 -16.66 22.13
N ARG A 408 3.19 -17.53 22.91
CA ARG A 408 4.58 -17.94 22.68
C ARG A 408 4.69 -19.46 22.71
N ARG A 409 5.46 -20.00 21.77
CA ARG A 409 5.81 -21.42 21.78
C ARG A 409 6.81 -21.70 22.90
N THR A 410 6.55 -22.74 23.68
CA THR A 410 7.49 -23.29 24.66
C THR A 410 7.86 -24.72 24.28
N THR A 411 8.78 -25.35 25.03
CA THR A 411 9.14 -26.75 24.81
C THR A 411 7.97 -27.71 25.02
N ASP A 412 7.04 -27.34 25.91
CA ASP A 412 5.97 -28.21 26.38
C ASP A 412 4.59 -27.81 25.81
N GLY A 413 4.51 -26.74 25.00
CA GLY A 413 3.26 -26.29 24.39
C GLY A 413 3.25 -24.81 23.99
N LEU A 414 2.18 -24.13 24.38
CA LEU A 414 1.95 -22.71 24.13
C LEU A 414 1.67 -21.98 25.45
N ASP A 415 2.39 -20.90 25.70
CA ASP A 415 2.03 -19.92 26.72
C ASP A 415 1.06 -18.92 26.10
N LEU A 416 -0.07 -18.67 26.76
CA LEU A 416 -1.11 -17.73 26.32
C LEU A 416 -1.01 -16.43 27.13
N LEU A 417 -1.28 -15.29 26.48
CA LEU A 417 -1.23 -13.96 27.11
C LEU A 417 0.08 -13.75 27.89
N VAL A 418 1.18 -13.91 27.17
CA VAL A 418 2.55 -13.95 27.69
C VAL A 418 2.97 -12.62 28.30
N ASP A 419 2.42 -11.52 27.78
CA ASP A 419 2.60 -10.16 28.29
C ASP A 419 1.26 -9.43 28.21
N VAL A 420 0.75 -9.01 29.38
CA VAL A 420 -0.56 -8.36 29.54
C VAL A 420 -0.33 -6.94 30.03
N PRO A 421 -0.51 -5.92 29.17
CA PRO A 421 -0.50 -4.52 29.59
C PRO A 421 -1.53 -4.25 30.69
N ASP A 422 -1.21 -3.33 31.62
CA ASP A 422 -2.12 -2.95 32.71
C ASP A 422 -3.49 -2.50 32.20
N ALA A 423 -3.54 -1.86 31.03
CA ALA A 423 -4.77 -1.40 30.40
C ALA A 423 -5.69 -2.54 29.90
N TRP A 424 -5.16 -3.76 29.77
CA TRP A 424 -5.95 -4.93 29.40
C TRP A 424 -6.63 -5.58 30.61
N LEU A 425 -6.18 -5.26 31.83
CA LEU A 425 -6.75 -5.82 33.05
C LEU A 425 -8.21 -5.41 33.20
N GLY A 426 -9.09 -6.38 33.45
CA GLY A 426 -10.53 -6.18 33.54
C GLY A 426 -11.26 -6.02 32.20
N GLN A 427 -10.54 -6.04 31.07
CA GLN A 427 -11.12 -5.90 29.72
C GLN A 427 -11.05 -7.23 28.96
N PRO A 428 -12.08 -7.58 28.18
CA PRO A 428 -12.09 -8.83 27.44
C PRO A 428 -10.97 -8.86 26.39
N VAL A 429 -10.40 -10.05 26.17
CA VAL A 429 -9.48 -10.33 25.07
C VAL A 429 -10.03 -11.54 24.30
N GLU A 430 -10.04 -11.49 22.98
CA GLU A 430 -10.49 -12.60 22.15
C GLU A 430 -9.55 -12.80 20.97
N VAL A 431 -9.08 -14.03 20.79
CA VAL A 431 -8.22 -14.43 19.68
C VAL A 431 -8.87 -15.60 18.97
N LEU A 432 -9.02 -15.53 17.65
CA LEU A 432 -9.52 -16.64 16.84
C LEU A 432 -8.62 -16.88 15.63
N GLY A 433 -8.29 -18.15 15.39
CA GLY A 433 -7.72 -18.62 14.13
C GLY A 433 -6.24 -18.33 13.91
N LEU A 434 -5.53 -17.80 14.91
CA LEU A 434 -4.11 -17.46 14.84
C LEU A 434 -3.28 -18.72 14.61
N ALA A 435 -2.52 -18.78 13.53
CA ALA A 435 -1.71 -19.95 13.22
C ALA A 435 -0.48 -20.02 14.13
N THR A 436 -0.23 -21.22 14.65
CA THR A 436 0.93 -21.55 15.46
C THR A 436 1.56 -22.85 14.93
N PRO A 437 2.81 -23.17 15.29
CA PRO A 437 3.45 -24.42 14.88
C PRO A 437 2.72 -25.70 15.32
N VAL A 438 1.81 -25.62 16.29
CA VAL A 438 1.02 -26.75 16.80
C VAL A 438 -0.44 -26.75 16.30
N GLY A 439 -0.81 -25.79 15.44
CA GLY A 439 -2.16 -25.66 14.88
C GLY A 439 -2.74 -24.25 15.02
N ARG A 440 -4.01 -24.09 14.65
CA ARG A 440 -4.74 -22.82 14.80
C ARG A 440 -5.22 -22.65 16.25
N LEU A 441 -4.88 -21.53 16.85
CA LEU A 441 -5.23 -21.17 18.21
C LEU A 441 -6.47 -20.26 18.23
N GLY A 442 -7.36 -20.52 19.18
CA GLY A 442 -8.39 -19.58 19.58
C GLY A 442 -8.63 -19.66 21.08
N PHE A 443 -8.79 -18.51 21.73
CA PHE A 443 -9.11 -18.40 23.15
C PHE A 443 -9.78 -17.05 23.44
N ALA A 444 -10.51 -16.95 24.55
CA ALA A 444 -11.06 -15.69 25.01
C ALA A 444 -10.85 -15.55 26.51
N VAL A 445 -10.40 -14.38 26.96
CA VAL A 445 -10.34 -14.05 28.38
C VAL A 445 -11.45 -13.07 28.73
N ARG A 446 -12.21 -13.42 29.75
CA ARG A 446 -13.25 -12.60 30.37
C ARG A 446 -12.89 -12.34 31.83
N TRP A 447 -13.52 -11.35 32.45
CA TRP A 447 -13.19 -10.94 33.82
C TRP A 447 -14.41 -10.99 34.74
N HIS A 448 -14.21 -11.54 35.93
CA HIS A 448 -15.17 -11.54 37.03
C HIS A 448 -14.57 -10.79 38.22
N GLY A 449 -14.78 -9.46 38.26
CA GLY A 449 -14.02 -8.58 39.14
C GLY A 449 -12.56 -8.56 38.70
N GLU A 450 -11.64 -8.77 39.64
CA GLU A 450 -10.19 -8.84 39.37
C GLU A 450 -9.72 -10.21 38.85
N ARG A 451 -10.62 -11.19 38.71
CA ARG A 451 -10.26 -12.56 38.35
C ARG A 451 -10.47 -12.81 36.87
N PRO A 452 -9.44 -13.18 36.10
CA PRO A 452 -9.60 -13.61 34.72
C PRO A 452 -10.22 -15.02 34.66
N ALA A 453 -10.99 -15.27 33.61
CA ALA A 453 -11.53 -16.56 33.22
C ALA A 453 -11.21 -16.77 31.73
N LEU A 454 -10.53 -17.88 31.43
CA LEU A 454 -10.17 -18.33 30.09
C LEU A 454 -11.25 -19.25 29.51
#